data_AF-A0A6G1KJP9-F1
#
_entry.id   AF-A0A6G1KJP9-F1
#
_cell.length_a   1.000
_cell.length_b   1.000
_cell.length_c   1.000
_cell.angle_alpha   90.00
_cell.angle_beta   90.00
_cell.angle_gamma   90.00
#
_symmetry.space_group_name_H-M   'P 1'
#
loop_
_entity.id
_entity.type
_entity.pdbx_description
1 polymer ?
#
loop_
_entity_poly.entity_id
_entity_poly.type
_entity_poly.pdbx_seq_one_letter_code
_entity_poly.pdbx_strand_id
1 'polypeptide(L)'
;LTETTLLCPDMISREPYVFTDDESGSLIAFYHLGSKLAGHSRIVHGGLAAVLLDECMGRACFPRLVGKVAVTAKLELNYKSPIPVNSVV
;
A
#
# COMPACT_ATOMS: atom_id res chain seq x y z
N LEU A 1 4.74 4.71 7.03
CA LEU A 1 4.06 6.00 7.30
C LEU A 1 2.55 5.79 7.31
N THR A 2 2.03 5.18 6.25
CA THR A 2 0.61 4.96 6.03
C THR A 2 -0.07 4.17 7.15
N GLU A 3 0.56 3.07 7.57
CA GLU A 3 0.04 2.22 8.65
C GLU A 3 -0.14 2.99 9.95
N THR A 4 0.90 3.67 10.44
CA THR A 4 0.83 4.45 11.69
C THR A 4 -0.18 5.58 11.63
N THR A 5 -0.37 6.22 10.46
CA THR A 5 -1.36 7.27 10.27
C THR A 5 -2.79 6.74 10.28
N LEU A 6 -2.98 5.49 9.83
CA LEU A 6 -4.29 4.85 9.67
C LEU A 6 -4.56 3.76 10.72
N LEU A 7 -3.78 3.72 11.80
CA LEU A 7 -3.92 2.75 12.90
C LEU A 7 -5.11 3.10 13.80
N CYS A 8 -6.31 2.90 13.25
CA CYS A 8 -7.59 3.21 13.90
C CYS A 8 -8.62 2.09 13.65
N PRO A 9 -9.64 1.95 14.51
CA PRO A 9 -10.76 1.05 14.26
C PRO A 9 -11.43 1.34 12.91
N ASP A 10 -11.69 0.27 12.15
CA ASP A 10 -12.25 0.28 10.79
C ASP A 10 -11.40 0.97 9.72
N MET A 11 -10.11 1.21 9.99
CA MET A 11 -9.11 1.65 9.01
C MET A 11 -8.08 0.53 8.76
N ILE A 12 -6.78 0.81 8.79
CA ILE A 12 -5.72 -0.22 8.80
C ILE A 12 -5.50 -0.58 10.28
N SER A 13 -6.43 -1.37 10.82
CA SER A 13 -6.48 -1.69 12.26
C SER A 13 -5.58 -2.85 12.68
N ARG A 14 -4.94 -3.52 11.71
CA ARG A 14 -4.05 -4.65 11.91
C ARG A 14 -2.77 -4.45 11.13
N GLU A 15 -1.67 -4.91 11.72
CA GLU A 15 -0.37 -4.93 11.07
C GLU A 15 -0.45 -5.75 9.78
N PRO A 16 -0.02 -5.20 8.64
CA PRO A 16 0.00 -5.90 7.37
C PRO A 16 1.10 -6.96 7.34
N TYR A 17 0.86 -8.06 6.63
CA TYR A 17 1.93 -9.04 6.38
C TYR A 17 2.78 -8.55 5.21
N VAL A 18 4.07 -8.37 5.41
CA VAL A 18 5.00 -7.89 4.37
C VAL A 18 6.18 -8.85 4.26
N PHE A 19 6.44 -9.32 3.05
CA PHE A 19 7.57 -10.17 2.69
C PHE A 19 8.41 -9.42 1.66
N THR A 20 9.71 -9.31 1.89
CA THR A 20 10.64 -8.60 1.00
C THR A 20 11.75 -9.52 0.54
N ASP A 21 12.16 -9.35 -0.72
CA ASP A 21 13.39 -9.88 -1.27
C ASP A 21 14.21 -8.70 -1.78
N ASP A 22 15.20 -8.31 -0.97
CA ASP A 22 16.05 -7.15 -1.22
C ASP A 22 17.01 -7.38 -2.40
N GLU A 23 17.34 -8.64 -2.71
CA GLU A 23 18.24 -8.99 -3.81
C GLU A 23 17.52 -8.82 -5.16
N SER A 24 16.31 -9.37 -5.28
CA SER A 24 15.49 -9.18 -6.48
C SER A 24 14.81 -7.80 -6.54
N GLY A 25 14.63 -7.13 -5.39
CA GLY A 25 13.89 -5.88 -5.27
C GLY A 25 12.41 -6.10 -5.47
N SER A 26 11.88 -7.15 -4.85
CA SER A 26 10.47 -7.50 -4.89
C SER A 26 9.88 -7.53 -3.49
N LEU A 27 8.57 -7.30 -3.41
CA LEU A 27 7.84 -7.23 -2.15
C LEU A 27 6.42 -7.74 -2.39
N ILE A 28 5.94 -8.56 -1.46
CA ILE A 28 4.53 -8.98 -1.38
C ILE A 28 3.99 -8.46 -0.05
N ALA A 29 2.88 -7.76 -0.08
CA ALA A 29 2.23 -7.24 1.11
C ALA A 29 0.73 -7.53 1.08
N PHE A 30 0.19 -7.90 2.24
CA PHE A 30 -1.22 -8.18 2.44
C PHE A 30 -1.80 -7.18 3.42
N TYR A 31 -2.81 -6.44 2.99
CA TYR A 31 -3.47 -5.41 3.80
C TYR A 31 -4.95 -5.71 3.98
N HIS A 32 -5.41 -5.76 5.22
CA HIS A 32 -6.85 -5.68 5.50
C HIS A 32 -7.31 -4.22 5.51
N LEU A 33 -8.27 -3.88 4.65
CA LEU A 33 -8.72 -2.50 4.44
C LEU A 33 -10.13 -2.28 5.01
N GLY A 34 -10.24 -1.57 6.13
CA GLY A 34 -11.51 -1.34 6.81
C GLY A 34 -12.46 -0.34 6.12
N SER A 35 -13.71 -0.32 6.58
CA SER A 35 -14.80 0.47 6.00
C SER A 35 -14.62 2.00 6.01
N LYS A 36 -13.84 2.57 6.94
CA LYS A 36 -13.55 4.01 6.97
C LYS A 36 -12.56 4.47 5.91
N LEU A 37 -12.01 3.53 5.13
CA LEU A 37 -11.14 3.81 3.99
C LEU A 37 -11.92 3.92 2.68
N ALA A 38 -13.26 3.91 2.74
CA ALA A 38 -14.12 4.03 1.58
C ALA A 38 -14.01 5.41 0.92
N GLY A 39 -13.86 5.44 -0.40
CA GLY A 39 -14.01 6.66 -1.21
C GLY A 39 -15.41 6.80 -1.83
N HIS A 40 -16.08 5.66 -2.04
CA HIS A 40 -17.46 5.56 -2.49
C HIS A 40 -18.14 4.42 -1.72
N SER A 41 -19.47 4.32 -1.76
CA SER A 41 -20.24 3.29 -1.03
C SER A 41 -19.64 1.89 -1.21
N ARG A 42 -19.09 1.35 -0.11
CA ARG A 42 -18.46 0.01 0.02
C ARG A 42 -17.21 -0.25 -0.84
N ILE A 43 -16.60 0.79 -1.42
CA ILE A 43 -15.40 0.69 -2.25
C ILE A 43 -14.28 1.51 -1.61
N VAL A 44 -13.12 0.89 -1.41
CA VAL A 44 -11.92 1.58 -0.91
C VAL A 44 -11.55 2.76 -1.83
N HIS A 45 -11.13 3.88 -1.23
CA HIS A 45 -10.68 5.05 -1.97
C HIS A 45 -9.48 4.68 -2.86
N GLY A 46 -9.55 4.96 -4.17
CA GLY A 46 -8.47 4.61 -5.11
C GLY A 46 -7.12 5.21 -4.74
N GLY A 47 -7.12 6.44 -4.19
CA GLY A 47 -5.92 7.08 -3.65
C GLY A 47 -5.25 6.31 -2.50
N LEU A 48 -5.99 5.52 -1.71
CA LEU A 48 -5.35 4.65 -0.71
C LEU A 48 -4.56 3.53 -1.40
N ALA A 49 -5.15 2.87 -2.40
CA ALA A 49 -4.43 1.86 -3.18
C ALA A 49 -3.18 2.45 -3.84
N ALA A 50 -3.25 3.69 -4.34
CA ALA A 50 -2.08 4.39 -4.85
C ALA A 50 -0.98 4.57 -3.80
N VAL A 51 -1.32 5.02 -2.59
CA VAL A 51 -0.38 5.20 -1.49
C VAL A 51 0.26 3.88 -1.06
N LEU A 52 -0.51 2.80 -0.99
CA LEU A 52 0.02 1.47 -0.64
C LEU A 52 1.00 0.96 -1.72
N LEU A 53 0.67 1.15 -3.00
CA LEU A 53 1.56 0.78 -4.11
C LEU A 53 2.85 1.62 -4.11
N ASP A 54 2.76 2.93 -3.88
CA ASP A 54 3.92 3.82 -3.78
C ASP A 54 4.83 3.42 -2.61
N GLU A 55 4.25 3.14 -1.42
CA GLU A 55 5.01 2.69 -0.26
C GLU A 55 5.68 1.32 -0.51
N CYS A 56 4.98 0.38 -1.15
CA CYS A 56 5.52 -0.93 -1.51
C CYS A 56 6.67 -0.82 -2.53
N MET A 57 6.51 0.01 -3.57
CA MET A 57 7.55 0.27 -4.56
C MET A 57 8.79 0.88 -3.92
N GLY A 58 8.63 1.89 -3.06
CA GLY A 58 9.74 2.50 -2.32
C GLY A 58 10.50 1.46 -1.50
N ARG A 59 9.79 0.66 -0.69
CA ARG A 59 10.37 -0.42 0.12
C ARG A 59 11.12 -1.46 -0.72
N ALA A 60 10.58 -1.84 -1.88
CA ALA A 60 11.21 -2.80 -2.79
C ALA A 60 12.46 -2.24 -3.50
N CYS A 61 12.47 -0.94 -3.82
CA CYS A 61 13.57 -0.32 -4.56
C CYS A 61 14.72 0.17 -3.68
N PHE A 62 14.46 0.73 -2.49
CA PHE A 62 15.50 1.37 -1.67
C PHE A 62 16.71 0.49 -1.35
N PRO A 63 16.57 -0.81 -1.01
CA PRO A 63 17.72 -1.68 -0.73
C PRO A 63 18.70 -1.81 -1.90
N ARG A 64 18.22 -1.62 -3.14
CA ARG A 64 18.98 -1.80 -4.37
C ARG A 64 19.63 -0.53 -4.91
N LEU A 65 19.34 0.62 -4.31
CA LEU A 65 19.89 1.90 -4.75
C LEU A 65 21.20 2.23 -4.04
N VAL A 66 22.15 2.79 -4.79
CA VAL A 66 23.37 3.37 -4.20
C VAL A 66 22.96 4.52 -3.28
N GLY A 67 23.29 4.41 -1.99
CA GLY A 67 22.90 5.38 -0.97
C GLY A 67 21.50 5.19 -0.37
N LYS A 68 20.70 4.23 -0.87
CA LYS A 68 19.39 3.84 -0.31
C LYS A 68 18.36 4.98 -0.18
N VAL A 69 18.47 5.99 -1.03
CA VAL A 69 17.56 7.15 -1.06
C VAL A 69 16.99 7.30 -2.47
N ALA A 70 15.68 7.46 -2.55
CA ALA A 70 14.99 7.85 -3.77
C ALA A 70 13.68 8.57 -3.45
N VAL A 71 13.13 9.19 -4.48
CA VAL A 71 11.81 9.81 -4.49
C VAL A 71 11.02 9.30 -5.69
N THR A 72 9.70 9.29 -5.58
CA THR A 72 8.83 8.89 -6.69
C THR A 72 8.84 9.95 -7.79
N ALA A 73 9.41 9.63 -8.94
CA ALA A 73 9.42 10.53 -10.10
C ALA A 73 8.09 10.53 -10.86
N LYS A 74 7.43 9.37 -10.97
CA LYS A 74 6.14 9.20 -11.64
C LYS A 74 5.42 8.00 -11.03
N LEU A 75 4.13 8.16 -10.72
CA LEU A 75 3.21 7.08 -10.37
C LEU A 75 2.05 7.09 -11.36
N GLU A 76 1.93 6.03 -12.16
CA GLU A 76 0.85 5.87 -13.14
C GLU A 76 0.15 4.54 -12.88
N LEU A 77 -1.17 4.61 -12.65
CA LEU A 77 -1.96 3.47 -12.21
C LEU A 77 -3.15 3.25 -13.13
N ASN A 78 -3.41 1.99 -13.43
CA ASN A 78 -4.59 1.56 -14.18
C ASN A 78 -5.51 0.76 -13.26
N TYR A 79 -6.51 1.41 -12.65
CA TYR A 79 -7.50 0.73 -11.80
C TYR A 79 -8.40 -0.16 -12.66
N LYS A 80 -8.31 -1.47 -12.49
CA LYS A 80 -9.06 -2.46 -13.31
C LYS A 80 -10.37 -2.91 -12.69
N SER A 81 -10.45 -2.95 -11.37
CA SER A 81 -11.63 -3.38 -10.61
C SER A 81 -11.72 -2.63 -9.28
N PRO A 82 -12.93 -2.43 -8.72
CA PRO A 82 -13.08 -1.86 -7.39
C PRO A 82 -12.52 -2.80 -6.32
N ILE A 83 -11.97 -2.23 -5.25
CA ILE A 83 -11.55 -2.96 -4.05
C ILE A 83 -12.68 -2.85 -3.02
N PRO A 84 -13.35 -3.96 -2.65
CA PRO A 84 -14.36 -3.95 -1.60
C PRO A 84 -13.76 -3.55 -0.25
N VAL A 85 -14.48 -2.76 0.55
CA VAL A 85 -14.08 -2.57 1.95
C VAL A 85 -14.23 -3.86 2.75
N ASN A 86 -13.49 -3.95 3.85
CA ASN A 86 -13.36 -5.13 4.71
C ASN A 86 -12.88 -6.37 3.93
N SER A 87 -11.99 -6.15 2.97
CA SER A 87 -11.30 -7.22 2.23
C SER A 87 -9.81 -7.17 2.50
N VAL A 88 -9.12 -8.27 2.16
CA VAL A 88 -7.66 -8.34 2.13
C VAL A 88 -7.23 -8.21 0.66
N VAL A 89 -6.28 -7.31 0.42
CA VAL A 89 -5.59 -7.15 -0.86
C VAL A 89 -4.12 -7.46 -0.74
#